data_AF-T1HF74-F1
#
_entry.id   AF-T1HF74-F1
#
_cell.length_a   1.000
_cell.length_b   1.000
_cell.length_c   1.000
_cell.angle_alpha   90.00
_cell.angle_beta   90.00
_cell.angle_gamma   90.00
#
_symmetry.space_group_name_H-M   'P 1'
#
loop_
_entity.id
_entity.type
_entity.pdbx_description
1 polymer ?
#
loop_
_entity_poly.entity_id
_entity_poly.type
_entity_poly.pdbx_seq_one_letter_code
_entity_poly.pdbx_strand_id
1 'polypeptide(L)'
;MTLSGTHRYYKHNKSSTYKENGTNVQINYATGSMSGFLSEDVLKLGNICSTVTFAEATSVPGVIDAFSLKFDGIFGLGLEDTSVGGVMPVFYSIMDKLPQPIFSVYLN
;
A
#
# COMPACT_ATOMS: atom_id res chain seq x y z
N MET A 1 -18.32 4.20 -4.79
CA MET A 1 -17.98 4.30 -6.23
C MET A 1 -17.19 3.04 -6.56
N THR A 2 -17.73 2.14 -7.38
CA THR A 2 -17.06 0.89 -7.76
C THR A 2 -16.11 1.17 -8.91
N LEU A 3 -14.81 1.14 -8.66
CA LEU A 3 -13.82 0.96 -9.71
C LEU A 3 -14.17 -0.34 -10.44
N SER A 4 -14.45 -0.31 -11.75
CA SER A 4 -14.84 -1.50 -12.50
C SER A 4 -13.60 -2.13 -13.12
N GLY A 5 -13.19 -3.30 -12.62
CA GLY A 5 -12.05 -4.05 -13.16
C GLY A 5 -11.85 -5.40 -12.47
N THR A 6 -10.93 -6.20 -13.01
CA THR A 6 -10.51 -7.52 -12.49
C THR A 6 -9.67 -7.46 -11.21
N HIS A 7 -9.64 -6.30 -10.54
CA HIS A 7 -8.79 -6.06 -9.38
C HIS A 7 -9.42 -6.57 -8.09
N ARG A 8 -8.56 -6.90 -7.12
CA ARG A 8 -8.96 -7.20 -5.75
C ARG A 8 -9.02 -5.91 -4.94
N TYR A 9 -10.15 -5.69 -4.28
CA TYR A 9 -10.35 -4.55 -3.41
C TYR A 9 -10.22 -4.96 -1.95
N TYR A 10 -9.42 -4.21 -1.20
CA TYR A 10 -9.40 -4.30 0.24
C TYR A 10 -10.77 -3.85 0.81
N LYS A 11 -11.23 -4.52 1.85
CA LYS A 11 -12.53 -4.28 2.50
C LYS A 11 -12.31 -4.22 4.00
N HIS A 12 -12.03 -3.02 4.53
CA HIS A 12 -11.74 -2.83 5.95
C HIS A 12 -12.81 -3.41 6.87
N ASN A 13 -14.07 -3.38 6.46
CA ASN A 13 -15.20 -3.89 7.25
C ASN A 13 -15.19 -5.42 7.44
N LYS A 14 -14.32 -6.13 6.73
CA LYS A 14 -14.13 -7.58 6.88
C LYS A 14 -12.90 -7.94 7.70
N SER A 15 -12.08 -6.96 8.09
CA SER A 15 -10.89 -7.19 8.90
C SER A 15 -11.20 -6.90 10.38
N SER A 16 -10.90 -7.85 11.25
CA SER A 16 -11.02 -7.67 12.70
C SER A 16 -9.82 -6.92 13.31
N THR A 17 -8.74 -6.75 12.55
CA THR A 17 -7.50 -6.06 12.97
C THR A 17 -7.40 -4.64 12.41
N TYR A 18 -8.32 -4.26 11.53
CA TYR A 18 -8.41 -2.92 10.98
C TYR A 18 -8.59 -1.86 12.07
N LYS A 19 -7.87 -0.76 11.88
CA LYS A 19 -8.05 0.49 12.62
C LYS A 19 -8.16 1.64 11.64
N GLU A 20 -9.16 2.48 11.89
CA GLU A 20 -9.38 3.69 11.11
C GLU A 20 -8.27 4.71 11.35
N ASN A 21 -7.80 5.33 10.27
CA ASN A 21 -6.95 6.52 10.33
C ASN A 21 -7.64 7.68 9.59
N GLY A 22 -8.12 7.44 8.36
CA GLY A 22 -9.00 8.36 7.63
C GLY A 22 -8.31 9.62 7.09
N THR A 23 -7.01 9.80 7.35
CA THR A 23 -6.24 10.93 6.81
C THR A 23 -6.19 10.86 5.29
N ASN A 24 -6.70 11.88 4.61
CA ASN A 24 -6.68 11.93 3.14
C ASN A 24 -5.25 11.98 2.60
N VAL A 25 -5.02 11.24 1.52
CA VAL A 25 -3.74 11.22 0.82
C VAL A 25 -3.93 11.34 -0.68
N GLN A 26 -2.94 11.98 -1.31
CA GLN A 26 -2.82 12.05 -2.75
C GLN A 26 -1.39 11.70 -3.15
N ILE A 27 -1.24 10.74 -4.03
CA ILE A 27 0.03 10.29 -4.57
C ILE A 27 0.05 10.65 -6.06
N ASN A 28 1.00 11.47 -6.46
CA ASN A 28 1.16 11.84 -7.87
C ASN A 28 2.24 10.94 -8.49
N TYR A 29 1.89 10.30 -9.60
CA TYR A 29 2.79 9.51 -10.43
C TYR A 29 3.10 10.26 -11.72
N ALA A 30 4.12 9.82 -12.45
CA ALA A 30 4.47 10.43 -13.75
C ALA A 30 3.32 10.36 -14.77
N THR A 31 2.47 9.34 -14.69
CA THR A 31 1.42 9.03 -15.68
C THR A 31 0.00 9.09 -15.11
N GLY A 32 -0.19 9.66 -13.92
CA GLY A 32 -1.49 9.74 -13.26
C GLY A 32 -1.39 10.11 -11.79
N SER A 33 -2.49 9.99 -11.07
CA SER A 33 -2.50 10.17 -9.61
C SER A 33 -3.39 9.13 -8.95
N MET A 34 -3.18 8.94 -7.67
CA MET A 34 -4.09 8.21 -6.80
C MET A 34 -4.53 9.15 -5.68
N SER A 35 -5.83 9.16 -5.39
CA SER A 35 -6.37 9.74 -4.17
C SER A 35 -7.06 8.67 -3.34
N GLY A 36 -7.04 8.89 -2.04
CA GLY A 36 -7.49 7.91 -1.06
C GLY A 36 -7.38 8.43 0.36
N PHE A 37 -7.37 7.51 1.31
CA PHE A 37 -7.17 7.80 2.73
C PHE A 37 -6.28 6.74 3.37
N LEU A 38 -5.65 7.08 4.47
CA LEU A 38 -4.83 6.15 5.25
C LEU A 38 -5.71 5.22 6.09
N SER A 39 -5.25 3.98 6.19
CA SER A 39 -5.81 2.94 7.05
C SER A 39 -4.68 2.16 7.72
N GLU A 40 -4.94 1.64 8.90
CA GLU A 40 -4.01 0.76 9.61
C GLU A 40 -4.59 -0.66 9.67
N ASP A 41 -3.79 -1.67 9.29
CA ASP A 41 -4.16 -3.08 9.45
C ASP A 41 -2.91 -3.97 9.53
N VAL A 42 -3.10 -5.24 9.85
CA VAL A 42 -2.05 -6.26 9.85
C VAL A 42 -1.75 -6.69 8.41
N LEU A 43 -0.54 -6.39 7.97
CA LEU A 43 0.05 -6.95 6.77
C LEU A 43 0.73 -8.29 7.09
N LYS A 44 0.45 -9.29 6.26
CA LYS A 44 1.20 -10.55 6.24
C LYS A 44 2.16 -10.59 5.06
N LEU A 45 3.47 -10.62 5.33
CA LEU A 45 4.52 -10.78 4.33
C LEU A 45 5.24 -12.12 4.59
N GLY A 46 4.93 -13.13 3.77
CA GLY A 46 5.41 -14.49 4.02
C GLY A 46 4.93 -15.00 5.39
N ASN A 47 5.89 -15.27 6.29
CA ASN A 47 5.62 -15.72 7.66
C ASN A 47 5.62 -14.58 8.70
N ILE A 48 5.82 -13.34 8.27
CA ILE A 48 5.91 -12.16 9.13
C ILE A 48 4.56 -11.44 9.11
N CYS A 49 4.04 -11.10 10.28
CA CYS A 49 2.88 -10.23 10.44
C CYS A 49 3.33 -8.92 11.10
N SER A 50 2.90 -7.78 10.57
CA SER A 50 3.12 -6.48 11.21
C SER A 50 1.98 -5.52 10.93
N THR A 51 1.70 -4.65 11.90
CA THR A 51 0.73 -3.57 11.72
C THR A 51 1.38 -2.47 10.90
N VAL A 52 0.72 -2.07 9.81
CA VAL A 52 1.22 -1.05 8.89
C VAL A 52 0.12 -0.05 8.59
N THR A 53 0.52 1.18 8.33
CA THR A 53 -0.35 2.20 7.76
C THR A 53 -0.16 2.21 6.25
N PHE A 54 -1.26 2.16 5.49
CA PHE A 54 -1.25 2.13 4.03
C PHE A 54 -2.41 2.97 3.46
N ALA A 55 -2.34 3.31 2.18
CA ALA A 55 -3.38 4.09 1.52
C ALA A 55 -4.44 3.16 0.90
N GLU A 56 -5.71 3.36 1.28
CA GLU A 56 -6.86 2.85 0.55
C GLU A 56 -7.18 3.79 -0.62
N ALA A 57 -6.91 3.33 -1.85
CA ALA A 57 -7.20 4.10 -3.05
C ALA A 57 -8.73 4.15 -3.31
N THR A 58 -9.27 5.34 -3.45
CA THR A 58 -10.68 5.57 -3.80
C THR A 58 -10.86 6.05 -5.23
N SER A 59 -9.81 6.66 -5.82
CA SER A 59 -9.77 7.08 -7.21
C SER A 59 -8.35 7.01 -7.74
N VAL A 60 -8.17 6.48 -8.95
CA VAL A 60 -6.86 6.35 -9.61
C VAL A 60 -6.95 6.84 -11.07
N PRO A 61 -7.20 8.14 -11.31
CA PRO A 61 -7.38 8.64 -12.67
C PRO A 61 -6.09 8.53 -13.50
N GLY A 62 -6.24 8.18 -14.78
CA GLY A 62 -5.17 8.23 -15.77
C GLY A 62 -4.82 6.87 -16.38
N VAL A 63 -3.57 6.74 -16.84
CA VAL A 63 -3.07 5.57 -17.58
C VAL A 63 -3.24 4.27 -16.78
N ILE A 64 -3.23 4.36 -15.46
CA ILE A 64 -3.32 3.22 -14.53
C ILE A 64 -4.73 2.60 -14.54
N ASP A 65 -5.78 3.40 -14.72
CA ASP A 65 -7.18 2.94 -14.85
C ASP A 65 -7.49 2.52 -16.30
N ALA A 66 -6.85 3.18 -17.27
CA ALA A 66 -7.05 2.90 -18.70
C ALA A 66 -6.32 1.63 -19.20
N PHE A 67 -5.17 1.29 -18.62
CA PHE A 67 -4.46 0.05 -18.90
C PHE A 67 -4.87 -0.94 -17.82
N SER A 68 -5.50 -2.05 -18.18
CA SER A 68 -5.81 -3.16 -17.27
C SER A 68 -4.54 -3.78 -16.70
N LEU A 69 -3.89 -3.08 -15.77
CA LEU A 69 -2.67 -3.52 -15.11
C LEU A 69 -2.97 -4.83 -14.41
N LYS A 70 -2.04 -5.78 -14.48
CA LYS A 70 -2.24 -7.12 -13.92
C LYS A 70 -2.04 -7.17 -12.40
N PHE A 71 -1.77 -6.04 -11.75
CA PHE A 71 -1.51 -5.95 -10.32
C PHE A 71 -2.55 -5.08 -9.62
N ASP A 72 -2.83 -5.36 -8.35
CA ASP A 72 -3.88 -4.70 -7.56
C ASP A 72 -3.40 -3.45 -6.82
N GLY A 73 -2.09 -3.30 -6.62
CA GLY A 73 -1.52 -2.16 -5.90
C GLY A 73 0.00 -2.11 -5.95
N ILE A 74 0.58 -1.13 -5.26
CA ILE A 74 2.02 -0.87 -5.20
C ILE A 74 2.52 -1.15 -3.79
N PHE A 75 3.62 -1.89 -3.67
CA PHE A 75 4.31 -2.14 -2.41
C PHE A 75 5.59 -1.28 -2.34
N GLY A 76 5.57 -0.26 -1.49
CA GLY A 76 6.70 0.68 -1.37
C GLY A 76 7.89 0.07 -0.63
N LEU A 77 9.07 0.13 -1.26
CA LEU A 77 10.37 -0.26 -0.68
C LEU A 77 11.31 0.93 -0.47
N GLY A 78 10.77 2.15 -0.55
CA GLY A 78 11.51 3.40 -0.34
C GLY A 78 11.83 3.71 1.12
N LEU A 79 12.62 4.76 1.33
CA LEU A 79 12.99 5.27 2.65
C LEU A 79 11.92 6.23 3.20
N GLU A 80 11.96 6.48 4.51
CA GLU A 80 10.99 7.32 5.23
C GLU A 80 10.84 8.72 4.63
N ASP A 81 11.94 9.36 4.23
CA ASP A 81 11.96 10.70 3.61
C ASP A 81 11.13 10.79 2.31
N THR A 82 10.82 9.65 1.69
CA THR A 82 10.03 9.58 0.46
C THR A 82 8.56 9.24 0.70
N SER A 83 8.16 9.08 1.96
CA SER A 83 6.80 8.71 2.33
C SER A 83 5.85 9.89 2.32
N VAL A 84 4.79 9.79 1.51
CA VAL A 84 3.72 10.79 1.50
C VAL A 84 2.99 10.75 2.85
N GLY A 85 2.94 11.89 3.54
CA GLY A 85 2.28 12.01 4.84
C GLY A 85 3.10 11.48 6.03
N GLY A 86 4.41 11.24 5.87
CA GLY A 86 5.28 10.78 6.96
C GLY A 86 4.93 9.37 7.46
N VAL A 87 4.32 8.55 6.61
CA VAL A 87 3.92 7.18 6.96
C VAL A 87 5.16 6.30 7.05
N MET A 88 5.31 5.56 8.16
CA MET A 88 6.42 4.63 8.32
C MET A 88 6.45 3.61 7.16
N PRO A 89 7.57 3.47 6.41
CA PRO A 89 7.65 2.49 5.34
C PRO A 89 7.51 1.07 5.87
N VAL A 90 6.92 0.18 5.04
CA VAL A 90 6.62 -1.20 5.46
C VAL A 90 7.87 -1.95 5.90
N PHE A 91 9.01 -1.76 5.24
CA PHE A 91 10.24 -2.46 5.61
C PHE A 91 10.70 -2.13 7.03
N TYR A 92 10.49 -0.90 7.51
CA TYR A 92 10.86 -0.47 8.86
C TYR A 92 9.99 -1.19 9.90
N SER A 93 8.71 -1.42 9.58
CA SER A 93 7.76 -2.13 10.45
C SER A 93 8.07 -3.62 10.65
N ILE A 94 8.94 -4.21 9.83
CA ILE A 94 9.29 -5.64 9.89
C ILE A 94 10.76 -5.89 10.19
N MET A 95 11.57 -4.83 10.26
CA MET A 95 13.03 -4.94 10.32
C MET A 95 13.51 -5.72 11.55
N ASP A 96 12.84 -5.54 12.69
CA ASP A 96 13.10 -6.22 13.97
C ASP A 96 12.71 -7.71 13.96
N LYS A 97 11.87 -8.13 13.00
CA LYS A 97 11.40 -9.52 12.82
C LYS A 97 12.27 -10.31 11.84
N LEU A 98 13.26 -9.67 11.21
CA LEU A 98 14.16 -10.30 10.25
C LEU A 98 15.47 -10.72 10.94
N PRO A 99 16.07 -11.87 10.54
CA PRO A 99 17.40 -12.25 11.02
C PRO A 99 18.48 -11.22 10.66
N GLN A 100 18.31 -10.56 9.51
CA GLN A 100 19.13 -9.44 9.06
C GLN A 100 18.22 -8.37 8.43
N PRO A 101 18.46 -7.08 8.68
CA PRO A 101 17.63 -5.98 8.21
C PRO A 101 17.88 -5.64 6.73
N ILE A 102 17.88 -6.65 5.86
CA ILE A 102 18.16 -6.52 4.42
C ILE A 102 17.09 -7.25 3.60
N PHE A 103 16.85 -6.76 2.39
CA PHE A 103 16.08 -7.47 1.36
C PHE A 103 16.85 -7.44 0.03
N SER A 104 16.53 -8.36 -0.87
CA SER A 104 17.07 -8.40 -2.22
C SER A 104 15.95 -8.67 -3.22
N VAL A 105 16.13 -8.20 -4.45
CA VAL A 105 15.21 -8.43 -5.56
C VAL A 105 15.97 -9.18 -6.64
N TYR A 106 15.44 -10.33 -7.05
CA TYR A 106 15.93 -11.09 -8.18
C TYR A 106 14.90 -11.03 -9.30
N LEU A 107 15.33 -10.65 -10.50
CA LEU A 107 14.52 -10.58 -11.71
C LEU A 107 15.10 -11.58 -12.72
N ASN A 108 14.23 -12.46 -13.24
CA ASN A 108 14.57 -13.49 -14.22
C ASN A 108 14.24 -13.04 -15.64
#